data_AF-A0A7R9PVZ1-F1
#
_entry.id   AF-A0A7R9PVZ1-F1
#
_cell.length_a   1.000
_cell.length_b   1.000
_cell.length_c   1.000
_cell.angle_alpha   90.00
_cell.angle_beta   90.00
_cell.angle_gamma   90.00
#
_symmetry.space_group_name_H-M   'P 1'
#
loop_
_entity.id
_entity.type
_entity.pdbx_description
1 polymer ?
#
loop_
_entity_poly.entity_id
_entity_poly.type
_entity_poly.pdbx_seq_one_letter_code
_entity_poly.pdbx_strand_id
1 'polypeptide(L)'
;MCFWEPPQINNPAYKGEWKPKQIDNPAYKGPWVHPEVDNPAYVADTNLYLQKDVCAIGFDLWQVKAGTIFDNVLITDSEQEADEIQDEILNSTVKDEKIMKDKLDEEEKKATDSEKKTEDKEDDDKEEETKEEEEDEHEHEEL
;
A
#
# COMPACT_ATOMS: atom_id res chain seq x y z
N MET A 1 6.74 28.60 -62.07
CA MET A 1 7.26 27.28 -62.49
C MET A 1 6.59 26.24 -61.63
N CYS A 2 5.55 25.59 -62.14
CA CYS A 2 4.86 24.53 -61.40
C CYS A 2 5.52 23.20 -61.78
N PHE A 3 6.29 22.66 -60.86
CA PHE A 3 6.91 21.35 -60.97
C PHE A 3 5.83 20.30 -60.69
N TRP A 4 5.53 19.47 -61.68
CA TRP A 4 4.60 18.36 -61.52
C TRP A 4 5.36 17.17 -60.97
N GLU A 5 4.91 16.62 -59.85
CA GLU A 5 5.43 15.36 -59.30
C GLU A 5 4.42 14.23 -59.58
N PRO A 6 4.89 13.07 -60.08
CA PRO A 6 4.01 11.95 -60.37
C PRO A 6 3.40 11.38 -59.09
N PRO A 7 2.14 10.90 -59.13
CA PRO A 7 1.51 10.25 -58.00
C PRO A 7 2.27 8.96 -57.65
N GLN A 8 2.69 8.85 -56.39
CA GLN A 8 3.32 7.62 -55.90
C GLN A 8 2.25 6.53 -55.78
N ILE A 9 2.37 5.51 -56.64
CA ILE A 9 1.54 4.31 -56.56
C ILE A 9 2.25 3.34 -55.62
N ASN A 10 1.58 2.95 -54.53
CA ASN A 10 2.08 1.91 -53.63
C ASN A 10 2.33 0.63 -54.43
N ASN A 11 3.56 0.11 -54.40
CA ASN A 11 3.89 -1.11 -55.12
C ASN A 11 3.13 -2.30 -54.50
N PRO A 12 2.15 -2.90 -55.21
CA PRO A 12 1.36 -3.99 -54.66
C PRO A 12 2.18 -5.28 -54.45
N ALA A 13 3.38 -5.37 -55.04
CA ALA A 13 4.31 -6.47 -54.82
C ALA A 13 5.22 -6.27 -53.59
N TYR A 14 5.18 -5.11 -52.92
CA TYR A 14 5.94 -4.86 -51.70
C TYR A 14 5.30 -5.58 -50.51
N LYS A 15 5.93 -6.67 -50.07
CA LYS A 15 5.45 -7.53 -48.98
C LYS A 15 5.96 -7.11 -47.59
N GLY A 16 6.47 -5.88 -47.47
CA GLY A 16 7.16 -5.38 -46.27
C GLY A 16 8.58 -5.94 -46.15
N GLU A 17 9.26 -5.60 -45.05
CA GLU A 17 10.55 -6.18 -44.70
C GLU A 17 10.40 -7.69 -44.49
N TRP A 18 11.23 -8.46 -45.19
CA TRP A 18 11.22 -9.91 -45.07
C TRP A 18 11.57 -10.32 -43.63
N LYS A 19 10.67 -11.01 -42.94
CA LYS A 19 10.93 -11.62 -41.64
C LYS A 19 11.15 -13.13 -41.81
N PRO A 20 12.28 -13.68 -41.32
CA PRO A 20 12.51 -15.12 -41.37
C PRO A 20 11.41 -15.85 -40.59
N LYS A 21 11.09 -17.08 -41.03
CA LYS A 21 10.22 -17.97 -40.25
C LYS A 21 10.94 -18.33 -38.97
N GLN A 22 10.34 -18.06 -37.82
CA GLN A 22 10.81 -18.57 -36.54
C GLN A 22 10.54 -20.08 -36.54
N ILE A 23 11.61 -20.87 -36.54
CA ILE A 23 11.56 -22.32 -36.43
C ILE A 23 11.99 -22.65 -35.02
N ASP A 24 11.17 -23.40 -34.30
CA ASP A 24 11.54 -23.91 -32.98
C ASP A 24 12.83 -24.70 -33.09
N ASN A 25 13.84 -24.33 -32.30
CA ASN A 25 15.14 -24.97 -32.36
C ASN A 25 15.03 -26.40 -31.80
N PRO A 26 15.18 -27.46 -32.63
CA PRO A 26 15.07 -28.83 -32.15
C PRO A 26 16.22 -29.23 -31.19
N ALA A 27 17.29 -28.43 -31.12
CA ALA A 27 18.38 -28.60 -30.17
C ALA A 27 18.19 -27.82 -28.86
N TYR A 28 17.07 -27.09 -28.69
CA TYR A 28 16.76 -26.40 -27.44
C TYR A 28 16.38 -27.41 -26.36
N LYS A 29 17.18 -27.48 -25.29
CA LYS A 29 17.01 -28.42 -24.19
C LYS A 29 16.16 -27.87 -23.03
N GLY A 30 15.45 -26.76 -23.27
CA GLY A 30 14.77 -26.02 -22.22
C GLY A 30 15.70 -25.04 -21.49
N PRO A 31 15.15 -24.26 -20.53
CA PRO A 31 15.96 -23.46 -19.63
C PRO A 31 16.88 -24.39 -18.83
N TRP A 32 18.15 -24.01 -18.70
CA TRP A 32 19.09 -24.77 -17.89
C TRP A 32 18.66 -24.75 -16.42
N VAL A 33 18.59 -25.92 -15.79
CA VAL A 33 18.29 -26.09 -14.36
C VAL A 33 19.55 -26.65 -13.70
N HIS A 34 19.93 -26.09 -12.55
CA HIS A 34 21.06 -26.59 -11.80
C HIS A 34 20.71 -27.98 -11.21
N PRO A 35 21.67 -28.93 -11.19
CA PRO A 35 21.46 -30.19 -10.48
C PRO A 35 21.18 -29.93 -9.00
N GLU A 36 20.25 -30.69 -8.42
CA GLU A 36 20.09 -30.77 -6.98
C GLU A 36 21.19 -31.69 -6.44
N VAL A 37 22.08 -31.14 -5.62
CA VAL A 37 23.16 -31.87 -4.96
C VAL A 37 22.85 -31.87 -3.47
N ASP A 38 22.84 -33.06 -2.85
CA ASP A 38 22.61 -33.20 -1.42
C ASP A 38 23.64 -32.40 -0.62
N ASN A 39 23.17 -31.59 0.33
CA ASN A 39 24.03 -30.77 1.16
C ASN A 39 24.66 -31.62 2.28
N PRO A 40 25.98 -31.91 2.24
CA PRO A 40 26.62 -32.72 3.27
C PRO A 40 26.70 -32.03 4.65
N ALA A 41 26.45 -30.72 4.72
CA ALA A 41 26.40 -29.96 5.97
C ALA A 41 25.00 -29.95 6.61
N TYR A 42 23.99 -30.54 5.97
CA TYR A 42 22.66 -30.63 6.56
C TYR A 42 22.63 -31.66 7.68
N VAL A 43 22.17 -31.24 8.86
CA VAL A 43 21.91 -32.10 10.02
C VAL A 43 20.53 -31.76 10.54
N ALA A 44 19.67 -32.77 10.65
CA ALA A 44 18.37 -32.60 11.29
C ALA A 44 18.57 -32.56 12.82
N ASP A 45 18.13 -31.47 13.45
CA ASP A 45 18.12 -31.31 14.90
C ASP A 45 16.68 -31.28 15.40
N THR A 46 16.36 -32.20 16.32
CA THR A 46 15.03 -32.31 16.93
C THR A 46 14.84 -31.35 18.11
N ASN A 47 15.90 -30.72 18.61
CA ASN A 47 15.90 -29.88 19.82
C ASN A 47 15.90 -28.38 19.50
N LEU A 48 15.60 -27.98 18.25
CA LEU A 48 15.58 -26.57 17.84
C LEU A 48 14.60 -25.72 18.67
N TYR A 49 13.57 -26.33 19.26
CA TYR A 49 12.60 -25.66 20.12
C TYR A 49 13.10 -25.46 21.57
N LEU A 50 14.14 -26.20 21.97
CA LEU A 50 14.55 -26.30 23.37
C LEU A 50 15.50 -25.14 23.73
N GLN A 51 14.95 -24.12 24.39
CA GLN A 51 15.75 -23.11 25.06
C GLN A 51 15.89 -23.47 26.54
N LYS A 52 17.11 -23.49 27.08
CA LYS A 52 17.38 -23.94 28.46
C LYS A 52 16.78 -23.00 29.51
N ASP A 53 16.97 -21.70 29.30
CA ASP A 53 16.52 -20.65 30.22
C ASP A 53 16.08 -19.42 29.41
N VAL A 54 14.97 -18.80 29.84
CA VAL A 54 14.47 -17.53 29.31
C VAL A 54 14.45 -16.52 30.47
N CYS A 55 15.45 -15.64 30.51
CA CYS A 55 15.65 -14.73 31.66
C CYS A 55 15.03 -13.34 31.49
N ALA A 56 14.81 -12.91 30.25
CA ALA A 56 14.34 -11.56 29.95
C ALA A 56 13.44 -11.56 28.73
N ILE A 57 12.48 -10.63 28.73
CA ILE A 57 11.61 -10.32 27.61
C ILE A 57 11.92 -8.88 27.23
N GLY A 58 12.08 -8.62 25.93
CA GLY A 58 12.35 -7.29 25.40
C GLY A 58 11.61 -7.06 24.10
N PHE A 59 11.14 -5.84 23.90
CA PHE A 59 10.55 -5.38 22.65
C PHE A 59 11.58 -4.50 21.94
N ASP A 60 12.11 -4.98 20.81
CA ASP A 60 12.96 -4.20 19.91
C ASP A 60 12.26 -4.07 18.56
N LEU A 61 11.71 -2.88 18.29
CA LEU A 61 10.81 -2.62 17.16
C LEU A 61 11.16 -1.28 16.51
N TRP A 62 11.13 -1.25 15.18
CA TRP A 62 11.20 -0.01 14.40
C TRP A 62 9.79 0.48 14.04
N GLN A 63 9.45 1.73 14.38
CA GLN A 63 8.15 2.33 14.04
C GLN A 63 8.33 3.68 13.33
N VAL A 64 7.59 3.88 12.24
CA VAL A 64 7.54 5.17 11.51
C VAL A 64 6.53 6.13 12.15
N LYS A 65 5.39 5.61 12.61
CA LYS A 65 4.38 6.35 13.40
C LYS A 65 4.17 5.62 14.71
N ALA A 66 4.24 6.35 15.82
CA ALA A 66 3.95 5.83 17.15
C ALA A 66 2.44 5.63 17.35
N GLY A 67 2.06 4.79 18.32
CA GLY A 67 0.65 4.56 18.69
C GLY A 67 0.30 3.11 19.02
N THR A 68 1.23 2.17 18.82
CA THR A 68 1.02 0.77 19.23
C THR A 68 1.16 0.62 20.74
N ILE A 69 0.22 -0.06 21.36
CA ILE A 69 0.22 -0.39 22.79
C ILE A 69 0.32 -1.92 22.91
N PHE A 70 1.24 -2.40 23.73
CA PHE A 70 1.36 -3.80 24.09
C PHE A 70 0.96 -3.96 25.56
N ASP A 71 0.08 -4.90 25.84
CA ASP A 71 -0.36 -5.26 27.19
C ASP A 71 -0.54 -6.78 27.28
N ASN A 72 -0.69 -7.31 28.50
CA ASN A 72 -1.00 -8.71 28.78
C ASN A 72 0.01 -9.73 28.21
N VAL A 73 1.28 -9.61 28.60
CA VAL A 73 2.32 -10.57 28.21
C VAL A 73 2.22 -11.84 29.07
N LEU A 74 1.76 -12.94 28.47
CA LEU A 74 1.68 -14.27 29.09
C LEU A 74 2.76 -15.20 28.55
N ILE A 75 3.45 -15.92 29.44
CA ILE A 75 4.37 -17.01 29.10
C ILE A 75 3.96 -18.23 29.93
N THR A 76 3.56 -19.31 29.26
CA THR A 76 3.14 -20.57 29.88
C THR A 76 3.61 -21.77 29.04
N ASP A 77 3.65 -22.95 29.64
CA ASP A 77 3.93 -24.24 29.01
C ASP A 77 2.66 -25.04 28.66
N SER A 78 1.48 -24.54 29.05
CA SER A 78 0.17 -25.16 28.80
C SER A 78 -0.65 -24.36 27.79
N GLU A 79 -1.03 -25.02 26.69
CA GLU A 79 -1.90 -24.43 25.66
C GLU A 79 -3.31 -24.12 26.22
N GLN A 80 -3.84 -24.99 27.07
CA GLN A 80 -5.18 -24.82 27.64
C GLN A 80 -5.28 -23.61 28.56
N GLU A 81 -4.26 -23.39 29.39
CA GLU A 81 -4.22 -22.22 30.28
C GLU A 81 -4.04 -20.92 29.49
N ALA A 82 -3.27 -20.95 28.39
CA ALA A 82 -3.12 -19.82 27.50
C ALA A 82 -4.47 -19.43 26.87
N ASP A 83 -5.24 -20.41 26.39
CA ASP A 83 -6.54 -20.19 25.77
C ASP A 83 -7.56 -19.62 26.76
N GLU A 84 -7.63 -20.16 27.98
CA GLU A 84 -8.55 -19.68 29.01
C GLU A 84 -8.27 -18.22 29.40
N ILE A 85 -7.00 -17.86 29.61
CA ILE A 85 -6.59 -16.49 29.96
C ILE A 85 -6.82 -15.55 28.77
N GLN A 86 -6.51 -16.00 27.54
CA GLN A 86 -6.79 -15.24 26.33
C GLN A 86 -8.29 -14.94 26.22
N ASP A 87 -9.15 -15.94 26.41
CA ASP A 87 -10.60 -15.76 26.33
C ASP A 87 -11.11 -14.81 27.41
N GLU A 88 -10.61 -14.90 28.64
CA GLU A 88 -10.99 -13.97 29.72
C GLU A 88 -10.67 -12.52 29.37
N ILE A 89 -9.45 -12.28 28.87
CA ILE A 89 -8.99 -10.94 28.49
C ILE A 89 -9.78 -10.42 27.29
N LEU A 90 -9.86 -11.19 26.20
CA LEU A 90 -10.52 -10.74 24.97
C LEU A 90 -12.03 -10.55 25.16
N ASN A 91 -12.70 -11.40 25.93
CA ASN A 91 -14.15 -11.29 26.14
C ASN A 91 -14.54 -10.04 26.93
N SER A 92 -13.66 -9.56 27.82
CA SER A 92 -13.89 -8.39 28.65
C SER A 92 -13.51 -7.08 27.95
N THR A 93 -12.40 -7.04 27.20
CA THR A 93 -11.88 -5.76 26.66
C THR A 93 -12.37 -5.45 25.24
N VAL A 94 -12.42 -6.45 24.34
CA VAL A 94 -12.57 -6.21 22.89
C VAL A 94 -13.90 -5.55 22.53
N LYS A 95 -14.99 -5.91 23.23
CA LYS A 95 -16.32 -5.36 22.95
C LYS A 95 -16.40 -3.88 23.31
N ASP A 96 -15.93 -3.53 24.49
CA ASP A 96 -15.97 -2.17 25.00
C ASP A 96 -14.98 -1.27 24.24
N GLU A 97 -13.78 -1.78 23.96
CA GLU A 97 -12.79 -1.10 23.11
C GLU A 97 -13.36 -0.79 21.72
N LYS A 98 -14.06 -1.75 21.10
CA LYS A 98 -14.69 -1.53 19.79
C LYS A 98 -15.76 -0.44 19.86
N ILE A 99 -16.62 -0.46 20.88
CA ILE A 99 -17.67 0.55 21.05
C ILE A 99 -17.06 1.95 21.23
N MET A 100 -16.00 2.06 22.03
CA MET A 100 -15.33 3.35 22.27
C MET A 100 -14.61 3.84 21.02
N LYS A 101 -13.96 2.93 20.28
CA LYS A 101 -13.32 3.26 19.00
C LYS A 101 -14.33 3.73 17.97
N ASP A 102 -15.45 3.02 17.80
CA ASP A 102 -16.47 3.39 16.81
C ASP A 102 -17.04 4.78 17.12
N LYS A 103 -17.23 5.14 18.40
CA LYS A 103 -17.63 6.49 18.82
C LYS A 103 -16.58 7.55 18.48
N LEU A 104 -15.31 7.27 18.77
CA LEU A 104 -14.19 8.15 18.47
C LEU A 104 -14.05 8.38 16.96
N ASP A 105 -14.12 7.31 16.17
CA ASP A 105 -14.05 7.36 14.70
C ASP A 105 -15.24 8.16 14.13
N GLU A 106 -16.44 8.08 14.72
CA GLU A 106 -17.58 8.91 14.31
C GLU A 106 -17.41 10.39 14.68
N GLU A 107 -16.85 10.69 15.85
CA GLU A 107 -16.56 12.06 16.29
C GLU A 107 -15.45 12.69 15.44
N GLU A 108 -14.36 11.97 15.18
CA GLU A 108 -13.28 12.43 14.29
C GLU A 108 -13.78 12.64 12.86
N LYS A 109 -14.66 11.77 12.34
CA LYS A 109 -15.27 11.98 11.02
C LYS A 109 -16.16 13.23 10.99
N LYS A 110 -16.91 13.50 12.05
CA LYS A 110 -17.73 14.72 12.14
C LYS A 110 -16.87 15.97 12.25
N ALA A 111 -15.79 15.93 13.05
CA ALA A 111 -14.84 17.02 13.19
C ALA A 111 -14.13 17.32 11.86
N THR A 112 -13.62 16.29 11.18
CA THR A 112 -12.94 16.46 9.87
C THR A 112 -13.88 16.89 8.75
N ASP A 113 -15.16 16.45 8.75
CA ASP A 113 -16.16 16.96 7.79
C ASP A 113 -16.55 18.41 8.08
N SER A 114 -16.61 18.80 9.37
CA SER A 114 -16.86 20.20 9.75
C SER A 114 -15.68 21.11 9.45
N GLU A 115 -14.44 20.65 9.68
CA GLU A 115 -13.21 21.38 9.38
C GLU A 115 -13.03 21.58 7.87
N LYS A 116 -13.31 20.55 7.06
CA LYS A 116 -13.34 20.70 5.59
C LYS A 116 -14.42 21.65 5.11
N LYS A 117 -15.62 21.61 5.69
CA LYS A 117 -16.69 22.56 5.34
C LYS A 117 -16.38 23.99 5.76
N THR A 118 -15.56 24.20 6.78
CA THR A 118 -15.07 25.54 7.15
C THR A 118 -13.91 25.97 6.26
N GLU A 119 -12.97 25.08 5.91
CA GLU A 119 -11.90 25.39 4.94
C GLU A 119 -12.48 25.70 3.55
N ASP A 120 -13.43 24.89 3.05
CA ASP A 120 -14.07 25.10 1.75
C ASP A 120 -14.86 26.42 1.72
N LYS A 121 -15.44 26.87 2.85
CA LYS A 121 -16.12 28.16 2.94
C LYS A 121 -15.17 29.34 3.08
N GLU A 122 -14.08 29.18 3.82
CA GLU A 122 -13.05 30.22 3.94
C GLU A 122 -12.27 30.41 2.63
N ASP A 123 -12.15 29.39 1.78
CA ASP A 123 -11.59 29.53 0.42
C ASP A 123 -12.59 30.20 -0.54
N ASP A 124 -13.89 29.87 -0.44
CA ASP A 124 -14.96 30.48 -1.25
C ASP A 124 -15.19 31.97 -0.90
N ASP A 125 -15.21 32.33 0.40
CA ASP A 125 -15.32 33.72 0.86
C ASP A 125 -14.09 34.56 0.43
N LYS A 126 -12.89 33.97 0.40
CA LYS A 126 -11.68 34.67 -0.11
C LYS A 126 -11.71 34.85 -1.62
N GLU A 127 -12.25 33.89 -2.37
CA GLU A 127 -12.44 34.03 -3.81
C GLU A 127 -13.50 35.09 -4.15
N GLU A 128 -14.59 35.22 -3.38
CA GLU A 128 -15.59 36.28 -3.58
C GLU A 128 -15.04 37.67 -3.22
N GLU A 129 -14.33 37.85 -2.10
CA GLU A 129 -13.70 39.15 -1.78
C GLU A 129 -12.72 39.61 -2.88
N THR A 130 -11.93 38.70 -3.46
CA THR A 130 -11.03 39.06 -4.58
C THR A 130 -11.76 39.40 -5.89
N LYS A 131 -12.98 38.89 -6.11
CA LYS A 131 -13.78 39.22 -7.30
C LYS A 131 -14.55 40.53 -7.12
N GLU A 132 -15.03 40.83 -5.91
CA GLU A 132 -15.66 42.12 -5.61
C GLU A 132 -14.65 43.28 -5.66
N GLU A 133 -13.40 43.08 -5.21
CA GLU A 133 -12.33 44.08 -5.34
C GLU A 133 -11.95 44.36 -6.82
N GLU A 134 -11.98 43.34 -7.70
CA GLU A 134 -11.69 43.52 -9.14
C GLU A 134 -12.88 44.14 -9.91
N GLU A 135 -14.14 43.91 -9.51
CA GLU A 135 -15.31 44.54 -10.13
C GLU A 135 -15.47 46.02 -9.72
N ASP A 136 -15.16 46.40 -8.48
CA ASP A 136 -15.23 47.80 -8.02
C ASP A 136 -14.13 48.68 -8.68
N GLU A 137 -12.95 48.12 -8.97
CA GLU A 137 -11.92 48.80 -9.80
C GLU A 137 -12.39 48.99 -11.26
N HIS A 138 -13.20 48.09 -11.81
CA HIS A 138 -13.65 48.17 -13.20
C HIS A 138 -14.89 49.06 -13.41
N GLU A 139 -15.77 49.23 -12.41
CA GLU A 139 -16.89 50.20 -12.51
C GLU A 139 -16.42 51.65 -12.39
N HIS A 140 -15.27 51.91 -11.73
CA HIS A 140 -14.75 53.26 -11.56
C HIS A 140 -14.07 53.87 -12.80
N GLU A 141 -13.89 53.09 -13.88
CA GLU A 141 -13.22 53.51 -15.12
C GLU A 141 -14.16 53.82 -16.31
N GLU A 142 -15.47 53.52 -16.22
CA GLU A 142 -16.47 53.78 -17.29
C GLU A 142 -17.49 54.91 -16.99
N LEU A 143 -17.10 55.96 -16.23
CA LEU A 143 -17.88 57.21 -16.10
C LEU A 143 -17.08 58.49 -16.38
#